data_AF-A0A6P0VAJ3-F1
#
_entry.id   AF-A0A6P0VAJ3-F1
#
_cell.length_a   1.000
_cell.length_b   1.000
_cell.length_c   1.000
_cell.angle_alpha   90.00
_cell.angle_beta   90.00
_cell.angle_gamma   90.00
#
_symmetry.space_group_name_H-M   'P 1'
#
loop_
_entity.id
_entity.type
_entity.pdbx_description
1 polymer ?
#
loop_
_entity_poly.entity_id
_entity_poly.type
_entity_poly.pdbx_seq_one_letter_code
_entity_poly.pdbx_strand_id
1 'polypeptide(L)' 'DRIISEYVATGEPLKCAGSFALEGRGGFLVDQIEGCHSNVIGLSLPLLRQMLSELGYEVTDFWH' A
#
# COMPACT_ATOMS: atom_id res chain seq x y z
N ASP A 1 -8.04 20.77 11.12
CA ASP A 1 -9.03 19.75 11.53
C ASP A 1 -8.61 18.96 12.75
N ARG A 2 -9.55 18.68 13.64
CA ARG A 2 -9.33 17.88 14.87
C ARG A 2 -8.80 16.48 14.54
N ILE A 3 -9.37 15.84 13.52
CA ILE A 3 -9.03 14.46 13.12
C ILE A 3 -7.58 14.37 12.66
N ILE A 4 -7.10 15.33 11.88
CA ILE A 4 -5.71 15.35 11.39
C ILE A 4 -4.73 15.54 12.56
N SER A 5 -5.01 16.47 13.48
CA SER A 5 -4.17 16.70 14.65
C SER A 5 -4.10 15.49 15.58
N GLU A 6 -5.22 14.81 15.81
CA GLU A 6 -5.28 13.55 16.57
C GLU A 6 -4.50 12.43 15.87
N TYR A 7 -4.60 12.31 14.54
CA TYR A 7 -3.85 11.32 13.78
C TYR A 7 -2.34 11.56 13.83
N VAL A 8 -1.89 12.80 13.66
CA VAL A 8 -0.48 13.18 13.79
C VAL A 8 0.06 12.88 15.19
N ALA A 9 -0.73 13.12 16.24
CA ALA A 9 -0.35 12.83 17.62
C ALA A 9 -0.12 11.33 17.89
N THR A 10 -0.66 10.43 17.07
CA THR A 10 -0.41 8.98 17.21
C THR A 10 1.01 8.57 16.81
N GLY A 11 1.73 9.41 16.04
CA GLY A 11 3.06 9.12 15.53
C GLY A 11 3.12 8.04 14.44
N GLU A 12 2.00 7.38 14.12
CA GLU A 12 1.83 6.48 12.98
C GLU A 12 2.23 7.12 11.63
N PRO A 13 1.78 8.34 11.29
CA PRO A 13 2.14 8.96 10.01
C PRO A 13 3.64 9.19 9.83
N LEU A 14 4.40 9.36 10.93
CA LEU A 14 5.84 9.62 10.85
C LEU A 14 6.66 8.40 10.40
N LYS A 15 6.06 7.20 10.35
CA LYS A 15 6.73 5.94 10.00
C LYS A 15 6.46 5.48 8.56
N CYS A 16 5.67 6.23 7.80
CA CYS A 16 5.20 5.82 6.48
C CYS A 16 5.49 6.89 5.41
N ALA A 17 5.82 6.44 4.21
CA ALA A 17 5.90 7.34 3.06
C ALA A 17 4.54 7.99 2.81
N GLY A 18 4.50 9.32 2.62
CA GLY A 18 3.25 10.06 2.43
C GLY A 18 2.47 10.36 3.71
N SER A 19 3.03 10.10 4.89
CA SER A 19 2.40 10.39 6.20
C SER A 19 1.04 9.70 6.40
N PHE A 20 0.89 8.51 5.85
CA PHE A 20 -0.36 7.78 5.88
C PHE A 20 -0.12 6.28 5.76
N ALA A 21 -0.87 5.48 6.54
CA ALA A 21 -0.88 4.04 6.46
C ALA A 21 -2.31 3.55 6.16
N LEU A 22 -2.48 2.86 5.03
CA LEU A 22 -3.79 2.35 4.60
C LEU A 22 -4.31 1.24 5.52
N GLU A 23 -3.40 0.44 6.08
CA GLU A 23 -3.72 -0.61 7.05
C GLU A 23 -3.84 -0.09 8.50
N GLY A 24 -3.56 1.20 8.73
CA GLY A 24 -3.57 1.84 10.03
C GLY A 24 -4.76 2.76 10.27
N ARG A 25 -4.63 3.67 11.24
CA ARG A 25 -5.65 4.70 11.52
C ARG A 25 -5.78 5.70 10.38
N GLY A 26 -4.76 5.77 9.52
CA GLY A 26 -4.80 6.51 8.28
C GLY A 26 -6.03 6.13 7.45
N GLY A 27 -6.32 4.84 7.29
CA GLY A 27 -7.38 4.34 6.40
C GLY A 27 -8.76 5.01 6.56
N PHE A 28 -9.11 5.51 7.75
CA PHE A 28 -10.36 6.26 7.98
C PHE A 28 -10.43 7.62 7.28
N LEU A 29 -9.30 8.11 6.77
CA LEU A 29 -9.17 9.38 6.03
C LEU A 29 -9.20 9.20 4.51
N VAL A 30 -9.27 7.96 4.00
CA VAL A 30 -9.30 7.68 2.56
C VAL A 30 -10.71 7.35 2.11
N ASP A 31 -11.27 8.24 1.30
CA ASP A 31 -12.61 8.05 0.72
C ASP A 31 -12.60 7.12 -0.51
N GLN A 32 -11.51 7.11 -1.29
CA GLN A 32 -11.40 6.29 -2.49
C GLN A 32 -9.94 5.96 -2.83
N ILE A 33 -9.73 4.77 -3.40
CA ILE A 33 -8.49 4.39 -4.09
C ILE A 33 -8.82 4.20 -5.57
N GLU A 34 -8.08 4.87 -6.44
CA GLU A 34 -8.14 4.65 -7.88
C GLU A 34 -6.81 4.06 -8.36
N GLY A 35 -6.85 2.86 -8.96
CA GLY A 35 -5.67 2.13 -9.43
C GLY A 35 -5.41 0.81 -8.67
N CYS A 36 -4.13 0.45 -8.50
CA CYS A 36 -3.73 -0.83 -7.92
C CYS A 36 -3.54 -0.74 -6.40
N HIS A 37 -4.41 -1.39 -5.64
CA HIS A 37 -4.38 -1.39 -4.17
C HIS A 37 -3.06 -1.93 -3.58
N SER A 38 -2.52 -3.02 -4.14
CA SER A 38 -1.25 -3.58 -3.63
C SER A 38 -0.07 -2.62 -3.86
N ASN A 39 -0.13 -1.80 -4.91
CA ASN A 39 0.85 -0.74 -5.13
C ASN A 39 0.81 0.33 -4.03
N VAL A 40 -0.37 0.62 -3.49
CA VAL A 40 -0.55 1.56 -2.37
C VAL A 40 0.03 0.99 -1.08
N ILE A 41 -0.01 -0.34 -0.90
CA ILE A 41 0.64 -1.03 0.22
C ILE A 41 2.18 -1.03 0.06
N GLY A 42 2.68 -0.98 -1.18
CA GLY A 42 4.11 -0.83 -1.48
C GLY A 42 4.64 -1.70 -2.63
N LEU A 43 3.81 -2.57 -3.22
CA LEU A 43 4.22 -3.40 -4.36
C LEU A 43 3.04 -3.76 -5.27
N SER A 44 3.10 -3.34 -6.54
CA SER A 44 2.10 -3.74 -7.52
C SER A 44 2.25 -5.22 -7.90
N LEU A 45 1.40 -6.10 -7.35
CA LEU A 45 1.40 -7.53 -7.65
C LEU A 45 1.03 -7.84 -9.11
N PRO A 46 0.07 -7.12 -9.75
CA PRO A 46 -0.21 -7.32 -11.16
C PRO A 46 1.00 -6.99 -12.06
N LEU A 47 1.74 -5.92 -11.73
CA LEU A 47 2.96 -5.55 -12.45
C LEU A 47 4.08 -6.55 -12.21
N LEU A 48 4.28 -6.96 -10.96
CA LEU A 48 5.26 -8.00 -10.62
C LEU A 48 4.98 -9.30 -11.38
N ARG A 49 3.71 -9.72 -11.46
CA ARG A 49 3.31 -10.89 -12.25
C ARG A 49 3.67 -10.73 -13.73
N GLN A 50 3.43 -9.56 -14.33
CA GLN A 50 3.84 -9.30 -15.72
C GLN A 50 5.35 -9.39 -15.89
N MET A 51 6.13 -8.76 -15.00
CA MET A 51 7.60 -8.79 -15.07
C MET A 51 8.15 -10.20 -14.89
N LEU A 52 7.58 -11.02 -14.01
CA LEU A 52 7.95 -12.42 -13.85
C LEU A 52 7.70 -13.21 -15.14
N SER A 53 6.53 -13.00 -15.75
CA SER A 53 6.16 -13.64 -17.03
C SER A 53 7.10 -13.23 -18.17
N GLU A 54 7.50 -11.95 -18.25
CA GLU A 54 8.49 -11.45 -19.22
C GLU A 54 9.87 -12.09 -19.05
N LEU A 55 10.23 -12.45 -17.82
CA LEU A 55 11.46 -13.17 -17.49
C LEU A 55 11.32 -14.70 -17.67
N GLY A 56 10.15 -15.19 -18.05
CA GLY A 56 9.86 -16.60 -18.27
C GLY A 56 9.53 -17.40 -17.01
N TYR A 57 9.16 -16.73 -15.92
CA TYR A 57 8.73 -17.35 -14.66
C TYR A 57 7.22 -17.23 -14.46
N GLU A 58 6.60 -18.25 -13.90
CA GLU A 58 5.22 -18.21 -13.44
C GLU A 58 5.17 -17.94 -11.93
N VAL A 59 4.17 -17.19 -11.46
CA VAL A 59 4.05 -16.87 -10.03
C VAL A 59 3.89 -18.13 -9.18
N THR A 60 3.28 -19.17 -9.76
CA THR A 60 3.10 -20.48 -9.12
C THR A 60 4.40 -21.21 -8.83
N ASP A 61 5.50 -20.86 -9.50
CA ASP A 61 6.82 -21.47 -9.29
C ASP A 61 7.38 -21.17 -7.90
N PHE A 62 6.85 -20.15 -7.21
CA PHE A 62 7.35 -19.65 -5.93
C PHE A 62 6.37 -19.88 -4.75
N TRP A 63 5.39 -20.76 -4.89
CA TRP A 63 4.45 -21.08 -3.80
C TRP A 63 4.98 -22.08 -2.77
N HIS A 64 6.11 -22.72 -3.06
CA HIS A 64 6.76 -23.75 -2.26
C HIS A 64 8.23 -23.41 -2.05
#